data_AF-A0A956M2E5-F1
#
_entry.id   AF-A0A956M2E5-F1
#
_cell.length_a   1.000
_cell.length_b   1.000
_cell.length_c   1.000
_cell.angle_alpha   90.00
_cell.angle_beta   90.00
_cell.angle_gamma   90.00
#
_symmetry.space_group_name_H-M   'P 1'
#
loop_
_entity.id
_entity.type
_entity.pdbx_description
1 polymer ?
#
loop_
_entity_poly.entity_id
_entity_poly.type
_entity_poly.pdbx_seq_one_letter_code
_entity_poly.pdbx_strand_id
1 'polypeptide(L)'
;LPSVVTRTRDPLRRGFHALLALGGWAIFLYLWWTIFVRGFGPESWIVLAAIAILIGAIALLNLLWVRYNEGLARMRTPRTHVRVVATECSTDSLGRNIEADWSDLRRARSIWIEVDPDTHRKVYRTVDT
;
A
#
# COMPACT_ATOMS: atom_id res chain seq x y z
N LEU A 1 -14.99 22.35 -19.51
CA LEU A 1 -15.17 21.43 -18.37
C LEU A 1 -14.15 20.30 -18.51
N PRO A 2 -13.06 20.26 -17.72
CA PRO A 2 -12.11 19.15 -17.77
C PRO A 2 -12.70 17.90 -17.11
N SER A 3 -12.48 16.74 -17.72
CA SER A 3 -13.00 15.43 -17.32
C SER A 3 -12.42 14.98 -15.98
N VAL A 4 -13.30 14.65 -15.03
CA VAL A 4 -12.95 13.95 -13.79
C VAL A 4 -12.42 12.56 -14.15
N VAL A 5 -11.12 12.33 -13.99
CA VAL A 5 -10.52 11.00 -14.17
C VAL A 5 -10.84 10.16 -12.92
N THR A 6 -12.01 9.54 -12.90
CA THR A 6 -12.26 8.41 -12.00
C THR A 6 -11.33 7.27 -12.42
N ARG A 7 -10.49 6.78 -11.50
CA ARG A 7 -9.67 5.57 -11.69
C ARG A 7 -10.60 4.40 -12.02
N THR A 8 -10.79 4.13 -13.30
CA THR A 8 -11.61 3.01 -13.78
C THR A 8 -10.98 1.72 -13.27
N ARG A 9 -11.77 0.94 -12.53
CA ARG A 9 -11.42 -0.46 -12.20
C ARG A 9 -11.39 -1.22 -13.52
N ASP A 10 -10.21 -1.39 -14.09
CA ASP A 10 -10.03 -2.13 -15.34
C ASP A 10 -10.44 -3.61 -15.15
N PRO A 11 -11.59 -4.03 -15.72
CA PRO A 11 -12.10 -5.39 -15.54
C PRO A 11 -11.23 -6.42 -16.26
N LEU A 12 -10.54 -6.03 -17.33
CA LEU A 12 -9.66 -6.92 -18.09
C LEU A 12 -8.42 -7.25 -17.26
N ARG A 13 -7.82 -6.22 -16.62
CA ARG A 13 -6.70 -6.41 -15.70
C ARG A 13 -7.08 -7.33 -14.53
N ARG A 14 -8.29 -7.17 -14.00
CA ARG A 14 -8.81 -8.04 -12.92
C ARG A 14 -9.02 -9.48 -13.38
N GLY A 15 -9.57 -9.67 -14.59
CA GLY A 15 -9.75 -10.98 -15.20
C GLY A 15 -8.43 -11.70 -15.45
N PHE A 16 -7.43 -10.98 -15.98
CA PHE A 16 -6.07 -11.52 -16.18
C PHE A 16 -5.43 -11.94 -14.86
N HIS A 17 -5.53 -11.11 -13.81
CA HIS A 17 -5.02 -11.47 -12.48
C HIS A 17 -5.73 -12.70 -11.91
N ALA A 18 -7.05 -12.81 -12.07
CA ALA A 18 -7.80 -13.97 -11.62
C ALA A 18 -7.38 -15.25 -12.37
N LEU A 19 -7.20 -15.17 -13.69
CA LEU A 19 -6.74 -16.29 -14.50
C LEU A 19 -5.33 -16.74 -14.09
N LEU A 20 -4.42 -15.79 -13.89
CA LEU A 20 -3.06 -16.09 -13.45
C LEU A 20 -3.05 -16.74 -12.07
N ALA A 21 -3.87 -16.24 -11.14
CA ALA A 21 -4.01 -16.82 -9.81
C ALA A 21 -4.56 -18.26 -9.88
N LEU A 22 -5.63 -18.49 -10.64
CA LEU A 22 -6.22 -19.82 -10.82
C LEU A 22 -5.25 -20.79 -11.50
N GLY A 23 -4.54 -20.34 -12.54
CA GLY A 23 -3.52 -21.13 -13.22
C GLY A 23 -2.36 -21.51 -12.29
N GLY A 24 -1.89 -20.57 -11.47
CA GLY A 24 -0.87 -20.83 -10.46
C GLY A 24 -1.31 -21.88 -9.44
N TRP A 25 -2.55 -21.78 -8.94
CA TRP A 25 -3.13 -22.78 -8.04
C TRP A 25 -3.27 -24.16 -8.68
N ALA A 26 -3.74 -24.23 -9.92
CA ALA A 26 -3.86 -25.49 -10.64
C ALA A 26 -2.50 -26.19 -10.82
N ILE A 27 -1.48 -25.44 -11.22
CA ILE A 27 -0.10 -25.95 -11.36
C ILE A 27 0.42 -26.42 -9.99
N PHE A 28 0.23 -25.62 -8.95
CA PHE A 28 0.66 -25.98 -7.59
C PHE A 28 0.03 -27.30 -7.13
N LEU A 29 -1.29 -27.43 -7.23
CA LEU A 29 -2.01 -28.65 -6.87
C LEU A 29 -1.58 -29.85 -7.70
N TYR A 30 -1.36 -29.66 -9.00
CA TYR A 30 -0.86 -30.71 -9.89
C TYR A 30 0.54 -31.21 -9.49
N LEU A 31 1.44 -30.29 -9.14
CA LEU A 31 2.78 -30.65 -8.68
C LEU A 31 2.73 -31.40 -7.35
N TRP A 32 1.90 -30.95 -6.40
CA TRP A 32 1.68 -31.66 -5.15
C TRP A 32 1.08 -33.06 -5.36
N TRP A 33 0.07 -33.17 -6.21
CA TRP A 33 -0.50 -34.46 -6.59
C TRP A 33 0.57 -35.40 -7.17
N THR A 34 1.43 -34.88 -8.05
CA THR A 34 2.53 -35.63 -8.65
C THR A 34 3.50 -36.17 -7.59
N ILE A 35 3.83 -35.34 -6.58
CA ILE A 35 4.68 -35.74 -5.45
C ILE A 35 4.01 -36.87 -4.65
N PHE A 36 2.72 -36.76 -4.35
CA PHE A 36 1.99 -37.79 -3.60
C PHE A 36 1.85 -39.12 -4.37
N VAL A 37 1.60 -39.07 -5.68
CA VAL A 37 1.38 -40.28 -6.50
C VAL A 37 2.69 -41.01 -6.85
N ARG A 38 3.77 -40.27 -7.12
CA ARG A 38 5.07 -40.90 -7.48
C ARG A 38 5.82 -41.49 -6.28
N GLY A 39 5.38 -41.18 -5.06
CA GLY A 39 6.05 -41.60 -3.83
C GLY A 39 7.32 -40.79 -3.55
N PHE A 40 7.71 -40.73 -2.28
CA PHE A 40 8.90 -40.00 -1.85
C PHE A 40 10.14 -40.86 -1.99
N GLY A 41 11.10 -40.43 -2.81
CA GLY A 41 12.46 -40.96 -2.77
C GLY A 41 13.26 -40.39 -1.58
N PRO A 42 14.42 -40.96 -1.24
CA PRO A 42 15.31 -40.44 -0.19
C PRO A 42 15.65 -38.95 -0.39
N GLU A 43 15.87 -38.53 -1.63
CA GLU A 43 16.17 -37.14 -2.01
C GLU A 43 14.99 -36.19 -1.74
N SER A 44 13.75 -36.68 -1.84
CA SER A 44 12.55 -35.88 -1.60
C SER A 44 12.41 -35.48 -0.13
N TRP A 45 12.91 -36.31 0.79
CA TRP A 45 12.92 -35.98 2.22
C TRP A 45 13.88 -34.85 2.55
N ILE A 46 15.02 -34.77 1.87
CA ILE A 46 15.98 -33.67 2.03
C ILE A 46 15.33 -32.34 1.61
N VAL A 47 14.66 -32.33 0.46
CA VAL A 47 13.96 -31.14 -0.04
C VAL A 47 12.81 -30.74 0.91
N LEU A 48 12.02 -31.70 1.38
CA LEU A 48 10.92 -31.44 2.30
C LEU A 48 11.42 -30.91 3.65
N ALA A 49 12.50 -31.48 4.17
CA ALA A 49 13.16 -31.00 5.39
C ALA A 49 13.71 -29.58 5.20
N ALA A 50 14.36 -29.28 4.08
CA ALA A 50 14.86 -27.94 3.78
C ALA A 50 13.71 -26.91 3.72
N ILE A 51 12.59 -27.24 3.07
CA ILE A 51 11.39 -26.39 3.03
C ILE A 51 10.83 -26.17 4.44
N ALA A 52 10.70 -27.24 5.24
CA ALA A 52 10.17 -27.16 6.60
C ALA A 52 11.06 -26.29 7.51
N ILE A 53 12.39 -26.47 7.43
CA ILE A 53 13.37 -25.67 8.17
C ILE A 53 13.27 -24.20 7.74
N LEU A 54 13.20 -23.91 6.44
CA LEU A 54 13.11 -22.54 5.94
C LEU A 54 11.83 -21.86 6.42
N ILE A 55 10.67 -22.53 6.30
CA ILE A 55 9.39 -22.00 6.79
C ILE A 55 9.46 -21.76 8.30
N GLY A 56 10.01 -22.72 9.06
CA GLY A 56 10.19 -22.60 10.51
C GLY A 56 11.10 -21.42 10.87
N ALA A 57 12.22 -21.25 10.17
CA ALA A 57 13.16 -20.15 10.38
C ALA A 57 12.51 -18.78 10.09
N ILE A 58 11.73 -18.68 9.00
CA ILE A 58 10.98 -17.45 8.66
C ILE A 58 9.95 -17.14 9.75
N ALA A 59 9.16 -18.12 10.17
CA ALA A 59 8.15 -17.95 11.21
C ALA A 59 8.79 -17.53 12.55
N LEU A 60 9.90 -18.18 12.92
CA LEU A 60 10.65 -17.86 14.12
C LEU A 60 11.23 -16.44 14.06
N LEU A 61 11.90 -16.07 12.97
CA LEU A 61 12.44 -14.73 12.78
C LEU A 61 11.35 -13.67 12.85
N ASN A 62 10.18 -13.92 12.24
CA ASN A 62 9.04 -13.01 12.30
C ASN A 62 8.55 -12.85 13.75
N LEU A 63 8.39 -13.94 14.49
CA LEU A 63 7.98 -13.90 15.89
C LEU A 63 8.99 -13.12 16.76
N LEU A 64 10.29 -13.35 16.57
CA LEU A 64 11.35 -12.60 17.25
C LEU A 64 11.28 -11.12 16.91
N TRP A 65 11.09 -10.80 15.63
CA TRP A 65 11.00 -9.42 15.16
C TRP A 65 9.78 -8.69 15.75
N VAL A 66 8.61 -9.34 15.79
CA VAL A 66 7.41 -8.79 16.43
C VAL A 66 7.66 -8.54 17.91
N ARG A 67 8.19 -9.54 18.63
CA ARG A 67 8.51 -9.40 20.07
C ARG A 67 9.52 -8.29 20.34
N TYR A 68 10.54 -8.18 19.49
CA TYR A 68 11.53 -7.11 19.57
C TYR A 68 10.88 -5.73 19.41
N ASN A 69 10.02 -5.57 18.40
CA ASN A 69 9.31 -4.30 18.15
C ASN A 69 8.32 -3.95 19.25
N GLU A 70 7.59 -4.93 19.78
CA GLU A 70 6.75 -4.68 20.95
C GLU A 70 7.57 -4.27 22.17
N GLY A 71 8.75 -4.88 22.36
CA GLY A 71 9.70 -4.48 23.39
C GLY A 71 10.12 -3.01 23.22
N LEU A 72 10.53 -2.62 22.02
CA LEU A 72 10.86 -1.23 21.69
C LEU A 72 9.66 -0.29 21.89
N ALA A 73 8.46 -0.72 21.52
CA ALA A 73 7.24 0.07 21.66
C ALA A 73 6.81 0.24 23.13
N ARG A 74 7.09 -0.75 23.98
CA ARG A 74 6.86 -0.66 25.44
C ARG A 74 7.91 0.22 26.14
N MET A 75 9.16 0.18 25.67
CA MET A 75 10.27 0.98 26.24
C MET A 75 10.24 2.44 25.78
N ARG A 76 9.74 2.72 24.58
CA ARG A 76 9.57 4.08 24.06
C ARG A 76 8.18 4.56 24.42
N THR A 77 8.09 5.66 25.18
CA THR A 77 6.82 6.36 25.47
C THR A 77 5.98 6.45 24.19
N PRO A 78 4.65 6.25 24.25
CA PRO A 78 3.77 6.44 23.10
C PRO A 78 4.15 7.74 22.39
N ARG A 79 4.17 7.74 21.05
CA ARG A 79 4.36 8.98 20.29
C ARG A 79 3.12 9.84 20.52
N THR A 80 3.05 10.52 21.67
CA THR A 80 1.92 11.35 22.10
C THR A 80 1.87 12.65 21.32
N HIS A 81 3.00 13.04 20.72
CA HIS A 81 3.06 14.14 19.78
C HIS A 81 2.91 13.60 18.35
N VAL A 82 1.67 13.54 17.88
CA VAL A 82 1.42 13.77 16.46
C VAL A 82 2.02 15.15 16.20
N ARG A 83 3.06 15.22 15.36
CA ARG A 83 3.59 16.50 14.88
C ARG A 83 2.39 17.27 14.36
N VAL A 84 2.04 18.38 15.02
CA VAL A 84 1.04 19.31 14.49
C VAL A 84 1.64 19.81 13.20
N VAL A 85 1.27 19.15 12.09
CA VAL A 85 1.62 19.61 10.78
C VAL A 85 0.90 20.93 10.64
N ALA A 86 1.66 22.01 10.44
CA ALA A 86 1.09 23.30 10.08
C ALA A 86 0.10 23.04 8.95
N THR A 87 -1.19 23.21 9.26
CA THR A 87 -2.25 22.89 8.29
C THR A 87 -2.40 24.00 7.26
N GLU A 88 -1.64 25.07 7.44
CA GLU A 88 -1.52 26.19 6.54
C GLU A 88 -0.26 25.98 5.71
N CYS A 89 -0.45 25.77 4.42
CA CYS A 89 0.63 25.56 3.46
C CYS A 89 0.71 26.81 2.58
N SER A 90 1.67 27.69 2.83
CA SER A 90 1.86 28.90 2.01
C SER A 90 2.47 28.57 0.64
N THR A 91 3.08 27.41 0.48
CA THR A 91 3.94 27.10 -0.65
C THR A 91 3.89 25.63 -1.04
N ASP A 92 3.66 25.36 -2.32
CA ASP A 92 3.65 24.01 -2.89
C ASP A 92 5.05 23.38 -2.93
N SER A 93 5.14 22.08 -3.19
CA SER A 93 6.39 21.34 -3.36
C SER A 93 7.29 21.89 -4.49
N LEU A 94 6.71 22.62 -5.44
CA LEU A 94 7.43 23.32 -6.52
C LEU A 94 7.77 24.78 -6.18
N GLY A 95 7.61 25.22 -4.93
CA GLY A 95 7.93 26.60 -4.52
C GLY A 95 6.86 27.65 -4.91
N ARG A 96 5.72 27.23 -5.45
CA ARG A 96 4.63 28.15 -5.86
C ARG A 96 3.82 28.62 -4.67
N ASN A 97 3.52 29.92 -4.60
CA ASN A 97 2.65 30.46 -3.56
C ASN A 97 1.22 29.93 -3.69
N ILE A 98 0.65 29.53 -2.56
CA ILE A 98 -0.70 29.02 -2.43
C ILE A 98 -1.56 30.09 -1.77
N GLU A 99 -2.66 30.47 -2.42
CA GLU A 99 -3.71 31.32 -1.89
C GLU A 99 -4.94 30.46 -1.63
N ALA A 100 -5.30 30.32 -0.35
CA ALA A 100 -6.30 29.38 0.12
C ALA A 100 -6.93 29.86 1.42
N ASP A 101 -8.26 29.86 1.50
CA ASP A 101 -8.96 29.90 2.78
C ASP A 101 -9.03 28.47 3.36
N TRP A 102 -8.03 28.12 4.15
CA TRP A 102 -7.94 26.79 4.77
C TRP A 102 -9.12 26.46 5.68
N SER A 103 -9.81 27.46 6.23
CA SER A 103 -10.95 27.27 7.12
C SER A 103 -12.22 26.85 6.36
N ASP A 104 -12.36 27.34 5.13
CA ASP A 104 -13.47 27.03 4.24
C ASP A 104 -13.21 25.69 3.50
N LEU A 105 -11.99 25.52 2.98
CA LEU A 105 -11.57 24.29 2.30
C LEU A 105 -11.68 23.02 3.17
N ARG A 106 -11.44 23.14 4.48
CA ARG A 106 -11.61 22.01 5.42
C ARG A 106 -13.04 21.48 5.50
N ARG A 107 -14.03 22.32 5.21
CA ARG A 107 -15.46 21.97 5.28
C ARG A 107 -16.05 21.67 3.91
N ALA A 108 -15.34 22.01 2.84
CA ALA A 108 -15.79 21.83 1.48
C ALA A 108 -15.85 20.36 1.06
N ARG A 109 -16.94 19.98 0.40
CA ARG A 109 -17.07 18.65 -0.24
C ARG A 109 -16.25 18.53 -1.50
N SER A 110 -15.92 19.66 -2.13
CA SER A 110 -15.19 19.73 -3.39
C SER A 110 -14.37 21.02 -3.43
N ILE A 111 -13.15 20.90 -3.96
CA ILE A 111 -12.17 21.97 -4.04
C ILE A 111 -11.70 22.07 -5.49
N TRP A 112 -11.69 23.29 -6.03
CA TRP A 112 -11.04 23.61 -7.28
C TRP A 112 -9.68 24.25 -7.03
N ILE A 113 -8.70 23.82 -7.82
CA ILE A 113 -7.33 24.32 -7.77
C ILE A 113 -7.03 24.90 -9.14
N GLU A 114 -6.87 26.20 -9.18
CA GLU A 114 -6.47 26.93 -10.37
C GLU A 114 -5.00 27.35 -10.24
N VAL A 115 -4.26 27.32 -11.35
CA VAL A 115 -2.92 27.88 -11.41
C VAL A 115 -2.98 29.10 -12.30
N ASP A 116 -2.73 30.26 -11.72
CA ASP A 116 -2.64 31.50 -12.47
C ASP A 116 -1.45 31.41 -13.45
N PRO A 117 -1.70 31.54 -14.77
CA PRO A 117 -0.65 31.40 -15.78
C PRO A 117 0.38 32.54 -15.75
N ASP A 118 0.02 33.71 -15.23
CA ASP A 118 0.87 34.90 -15.23
C ASP A 118 1.69 35.00 -13.94
N THR A 119 1.06 34.71 -12.80
CA THR A 119 1.72 34.80 -11.49
C THR A 119 2.28 33.47 -10.98
N HIS A 120 1.98 32.35 -11.67
CA HIS A 120 2.28 30.98 -11.26
C HIS A 120 1.77 30.61 -9.85
N ARG A 121 0.82 31.39 -9.31
CA ARG A 121 0.21 31.16 -8.00
C ARG A 121 -0.87 30.10 -8.09
N LYS A 122 -1.02 29.30 -7.05
CA LYS A 122 -2.12 28.35 -6.92
C LYS A 122 -3.23 28.95 -6.10
N VAL A 123 -4.43 29.02 -6.66
CA VAL A 123 -5.62 29.50 -5.96
C VAL A 123 -6.55 28.33 -5.69
N TYR A 124 -6.87 28.11 -4.42
CA TYR A 124 -7.76 27.05 -3.98
C TYR A 124 -9.12 27.66 -3.64
N ARG A 125 -10.18 27.21 -4.31
CA ARG A 125 -11.55 27.68 -4.07
C ARG A 125 -12.46 26.51 -3.71
N THR A 126 -13.41 26.77 -2.82
CA THR A 126 -14.52 25.87 -2.55
C THR A 126 -15.49 25.89 -3.74
N VAL A 127 -16.10 24.74 -4.02
CA VAL A 127 -17.16 24.64 -5.02
C VAL A 127 -18.42 24.23 -4.29
N ASP A 128 -19.32 25.18 -4.11
CA ASP A 128 -20.69 24.90 -3.72
C ASP A 128 -21.37 24.21 -4.90
N THR A 129 -21.85 22.99 -4.66
CA THR A 129 -22.58 22.17 -5.64
C THR A 129 -24.06 22.29 -5.40
#